data_AF-A0A935F188-F1
#
_entry.id   AF-A0A935F188-F1
#
_cell.length_a   1.000
_cell.length_b   1.000
_cell.length_c   1.000
_cell.angle_alpha   90.00
_cell.angle_beta   90.00
_cell.angle_gamma   90.00
#
_symmetry.space_group_name_H-M   'P 1'
#
loop_
_entity.id
_entity.type
_entity.pdbx_description
1 polymer ?
#
loop_
_entity_poly.entity_id
_entity_poly.type
_entity_poly.pdbx_seq_one_letter_code
_entity_poly.pdbx_strand_id
1 'polypeptide(L)'
;MDVVAVRAVETADGARASWSEADRAWASRAAAQVVGADATPDAYLARRAALAVERIGERDPALPRAVRALRWRPWVGTAVVALAFALGAFLDQVDQAHRVNILAPPVLGLIVWNVAVYLVIAIGYVVRYGEAGRPGPFAAVIRRYAGGSGRPRGEGGMRDAIAAFGEEWARRSAPLHGIRAVRILHLAAAMVAAGVLAGLYVRGLALEYRASWESTFLDASVVRSIAAIAYLPGALLTGVPVPTLAEVAAIRAPAGENAARWLHLMAATVAVVVVAPRLLLALGAWMVERHRATRFALPLDEPYFRRLLRGYRGGPARVRVVPYSYAATPAAIAGLEAIVARSFGGSAALLVASPVAYGADDALAADAVAGSTLVALFNATATPEREAHGAFLAALARQGEAADAVFALVDEGPWLERFGSDPTRTGNRRAAWRELCDEARVSVVFADLAKPDLAATDAALDAAIGDKNPA
;
A
#
# COMPACT_ATOMS: atom_id res chain seq x y z
N MET A 1 -0.63 -4.28 5.99
CA MET A 1 -1.95 -3.61 6.04
C MET A 1 -2.10 -2.88 7.36
N ASP A 2 -2.04 -3.59 8.48
CA ASP A 2 -2.08 -3.02 9.84
C ASP A 2 -1.07 -1.88 10.04
N VAL A 3 0.15 -2.04 9.52
CA VAL A 3 1.19 -0.99 9.54
C VAL A 3 0.72 0.32 8.88
N VAL A 4 0.02 0.23 7.75
CA VAL A 4 -0.50 1.41 7.03
C VAL A 4 -1.66 2.03 7.81
N ALA A 5 -2.51 1.20 8.44
CA ALA A 5 -3.62 1.66 9.26
C ALA A 5 -3.12 2.42 10.50
N VAL A 6 -2.16 1.85 11.23
CA VAL A 6 -1.58 2.48 12.43
C VAL A 6 -0.83 3.74 12.09
N ARG A 7 -0.07 3.75 10.99
CA ARG A 7 0.58 4.98 10.51
C ARG A 7 -0.44 6.08 10.28
N ALA A 8 -1.54 5.79 9.57
CA ALA A 8 -2.57 6.79 9.27
C ALA A 8 -3.19 7.38 10.55
N VAL A 9 -3.45 6.55 11.56
CA VAL A 9 -3.91 6.99 12.89
C VAL A 9 -2.86 7.85 13.57
N GLU A 10 -1.60 7.40 13.61
CA GLU A 10 -0.51 8.10 14.29
C GLU A 10 -0.15 9.44 13.62
N THR A 11 -0.40 9.60 12.32
CA THR A 11 -0.19 10.84 11.57
C THR A 11 -1.40 11.79 11.61
N ALA A 12 -2.63 11.27 11.66
CA ALA A 12 -3.84 12.08 11.70
C ALA A 12 -4.16 12.60 13.11
N ASP A 13 -3.81 11.83 14.16
CA ASP A 13 -4.00 12.23 15.55
C ASP A 13 -2.82 13.08 16.05
N GLY A 14 -2.68 14.30 15.51
CA GLY A 14 -1.63 15.25 15.90
C GLY A 14 -1.71 15.65 17.38
N ALA A 15 -2.93 15.67 17.93
CA ALA A 15 -3.23 15.92 19.34
C ALA A 15 -3.02 14.68 20.25
N ARG A 16 -2.80 13.50 19.67
CA ARG A 16 -2.63 12.20 20.38
C ARG A 16 -3.77 11.86 21.35
N ALA A 17 -4.98 12.34 21.08
CA ALA A 17 -6.13 12.24 21.99
C ALA A 17 -6.75 10.85 22.03
N SER A 18 -6.69 10.11 20.91
CA SER A 18 -7.25 8.75 20.79
C SER A 18 -6.18 7.67 21.03
N TRP A 19 -4.93 8.00 20.76
CA TRP A 19 -3.78 7.11 20.87
C TRP A 19 -2.60 7.80 21.57
N SER A 20 -2.55 7.60 22.90
CA SER A 20 -1.63 8.27 23.81
C SER A 20 -0.17 7.87 23.58
N GLU A 21 0.76 8.69 24.10
CA GLU A 21 2.20 8.38 24.04
C GLU A 21 2.56 7.12 24.82
N ALA A 22 1.90 6.90 25.96
CA ALA A 22 2.07 5.70 26.76
C ALA A 22 1.66 4.44 25.98
N ASP A 23 0.54 4.49 25.25
CA ASP A 23 0.09 3.37 24.42
C ASP A 23 1.05 3.11 23.23
N ARG A 24 1.57 4.17 22.59
CA ARG A 24 2.59 4.07 21.52
C ARG A 24 3.87 3.41 22.02
N ALA A 25 4.32 3.81 23.20
CA ALA A 25 5.53 3.28 23.83
C ALA A 25 5.31 1.82 24.28
N TRP A 26 4.14 1.51 24.84
CA TRP A 26 3.74 0.14 25.16
C TRP A 26 3.78 -0.76 23.92
N ALA A 27 3.15 -0.35 22.81
CA ALA A 27 3.08 -1.16 21.60
C ALA A 27 4.49 -1.47 21.03
N SER A 28 5.39 -0.49 21.12
CA SER A 28 6.78 -0.62 20.67
C SER A 28 7.56 -1.58 21.57
N ARG A 29 7.48 -1.44 22.89
CA ARG A 29 8.13 -2.35 23.85
C ARG A 29 7.59 -3.77 23.77
N ALA A 30 6.26 -3.93 23.75
CA ALA A 30 5.60 -5.23 23.66
C ALA A 30 5.95 -5.94 22.34
N ALA A 31 6.02 -5.20 21.22
CA ALA A 31 6.48 -5.78 19.96
C ALA A 31 7.93 -6.26 20.05
N ALA A 32 8.85 -5.43 20.56
CA ALA A 32 10.26 -5.78 20.71
C ALA A 32 10.47 -7.02 21.60
N GLN A 33 9.72 -7.14 22.70
CA GLN A 33 9.76 -8.33 23.57
C GLN A 33 9.30 -9.59 22.85
N VAL A 34 8.28 -9.50 21.99
CA VAL A 34 7.75 -10.65 21.27
C VAL A 34 8.64 -11.09 20.11
N VAL A 35 9.19 -10.14 19.35
CA VAL A 35 10.00 -10.47 18.16
C VAL A 35 11.48 -10.73 18.48
N GLY A 36 11.96 -10.29 19.65
CA GLY A 36 13.38 -10.38 20.04
C GLY A 36 14.24 -9.28 19.42
N ALA A 37 15.52 -9.20 19.80
CA ALA A 37 16.44 -8.16 19.34
C ALA A 37 16.92 -8.36 17.88
N ASP A 38 16.98 -9.61 17.42
CA ASP A 38 17.53 -9.97 16.09
C ASP A 38 16.47 -10.03 14.97
N ALA A 39 15.22 -9.67 15.27
CA ALA A 39 14.16 -9.73 14.28
C ALA A 39 14.32 -8.67 13.17
N THR A 40 13.81 -9.03 11.99
CA THR A 40 13.79 -8.09 10.85
C THR A 40 12.92 -6.86 11.15
N PRO A 41 13.24 -5.68 10.59
CA PRO A 41 12.42 -4.46 10.72
C PRO A 41 10.95 -4.68 10.39
N ASP A 42 10.67 -5.45 9.33
CA ASP A 42 9.31 -5.74 8.90
C ASP A 42 8.55 -6.58 9.93
N ALA A 43 9.20 -7.57 10.55
CA ALA A 43 8.59 -8.39 11.60
C ALA A 43 8.26 -7.55 12.84
N TYR A 44 9.17 -6.68 13.27
CA TYR A 44 8.95 -5.75 14.38
C TYR A 44 7.78 -4.81 14.09
N LEU A 45 7.79 -4.13 12.94
CA LEU A 45 6.74 -3.18 12.55
C LEU A 45 5.38 -3.86 12.39
N ALA A 46 5.34 -5.05 11.77
CA ALA A 46 4.11 -5.82 11.63
C ALA A 46 3.54 -6.21 12.99
N ARG A 47 4.40 -6.66 13.93
CA ARG A 47 3.95 -7.03 15.27
C ARG A 47 3.47 -5.83 16.07
N ARG A 48 4.22 -4.72 16.05
CA ARG A 48 3.82 -3.45 16.67
C ARG A 48 2.47 -2.99 16.15
N ALA A 49 2.27 -3.02 14.84
CA ALA A 49 1.02 -2.57 14.24
C ALA A 49 -0.16 -3.47 14.61
N ALA A 50 0.04 -4.80 14.68
CA ALA A 50 -1.01 -5.72 15.12
C ALA A 50 -1.47 -5.42 16.56
N LEU A 51 -0.52 -5.22 17.49
CA LEU A 51 -0.81 -4.86 18.88
C LEU A 51 -1.51 -3.49 18.98
N ALA A 52 -1.08 -2.52 18.16
CA ALA A 52 -1.71 -1.20 18.14
C ALA A 52 -3.14 -1.25 17.59
N VAL A 53 -3.42 -1.99 16.51
CA VAL A 53 -4.79 -2.15 15.98
C VAL A 53 -5.71 -2.81 17.02
N GLU A 54 -5.22 -3.80 17.75
CA GLU A 54 -5.97 -4.47 18.82
C GLU A 54 -6.32 -3.49 19.94
N ARG A 55 -5.31 -2.78 20.48
CA ARG A 55 -5.47 -1.83 21.59
C ARG A 55 -6.32 -0.62 21.21
N ILE A 56 -6.14 -0.06 20.01
CA ILE A 56 -7.01 1.01 19.50
C ILE A 56 -8.44 0.48 19.33
N GLY A 57 -8.58 -0.77 18.87
CA GLY A 57 -9.86 -1.44 18.66
C GLY A 57 -10.73 -1.58 19.92
N GLU A 58 -10.12 -1.60 21.12
CA GLU A 58 -10.83 -1.59 22.40
C GLU A 58 -11.60 -0.28 22.63
N ARG A 59 -11.08 0.85 22.13
CA ARG A 59 -11.69 2.18 22.28
C ARG A 59 -12.50 2.58 21.04
N ASP A 60 -11.95 2.31 19.86
CA ASP A 60 -12.58 2.57 18.58
C ASP A 60 -12.64 1.30 17.71
N PRO A 61 -13.77 0.59 17.72
CA PRO A 61 -13.92 -0.63 16.94
C PRO A 61 -14.11 -0.35 15.43
N ALA A 62 -14.18 0.91 14.97
CA ALA A 62 -14.24 1.24 13.55
C ALA A 62 -12.92 0.93 12.83
N LEU A 63 -11.76 1.14 13.48
CA LEU A 63 -10.45 0.84 12.89
C LEU A 63 -10.29 -0.65 12.53
N PRO A 64 -10.45 -1.63 13.45
CA PRO A 64 -10.34 -3.04 13.10
C PRO A 64 -11.44 -3.52 12.14
N ARG A 65 -12.62 -2.87 12.11
CA ARG A 65 -13.64 -3.12 11.07
C ARG A 65 -13.18 -2.64 9.69
N ALA A 66 -12.60 -1.44 9.59
CA ALA A 66 -12.07 -0.91 8.34
C ALA A 66 -10.91 -1.76 7.82
N VAL A 67 -9.99 -2.17 8.70
CA VAL A 67 -8.91 -3.10 8.35
C VAL A 67 -9.50 -4.41 7.81
N ARG A 68 -10.45 -5.04 8.50
CA ARG A 68 -11.08 -6.28 8.01
C ARG A 68 -11.82 -6.10 6.68
N ALA A 69 -12.49 -4.96 6.47
CA ALA A 69 -13.24 -4.69 5.25
C ALA A 69 -12.35 -4.58 4.00
N LEU A 70 -11.16 -3.98 4.15
CA LEU A 70 -10.21 -3.80 3.06
C LEU A 70 -9.28 -5.00 2.83
N ARG A 71 -9.35 -6.04 3.69
CA ARG A 71 -8.56 -7.27 3.49
C ARG A 71 -9.07 -8.00 2.26
N TRP A 72 -8.14 -8.37 1.40
CA TRP A 72 -8.45 -9.24 0.27
C TRP A 72 -9.03 -10.58 0.74
N ARG A 73 -10.13 -11.00 0.15
CA ARG A 73 -10.86 -12.23 0.49
C ARG A 73 -10.68 -13.25 -0.65
N PRO A 74 -9.79 -14.24 -0.52
CA PRO A 74 -9.50 -15.19 -1.61
C PRO A 74 -10.73 -15.94 -2.11
N TRP A 75 -11.68 -16.23 -1.21
CA TRP A 75 -12.91 -16.95 -1.54
C TRP A 75 -13.77 -16.20 -2.59
N VAL A 76 -13.70 -14.87 -2.67
CA VAL A 76 -14.45 -14.09 -3.66
C VAL A 76 -14.00 -14.47 -5.07
N GLY A 77 -12.68 -14.65 -5.27
CA GLY A 77 -12.15 -15.12 -6.55
C GLY A 77 -12.64 -16.52 -6.90
N THR A 78 -12.62 -17.44 -5.93
CA THR A 78 -13.14 -18.81 -6.12
C THR A 78 -14.63 -18.80 -6.44
N ALA A 79 -15.43 -17.99 -5.75
CA ALA A 79 -16.86 -17.87 -5.98
C ALA A 79 -17.17 -17.32 -7.39
N VAL A 80 -16.43 -16.32 -7.86
CA VAL A 80 -16.57 -15.79 -9.24
C VAL A 80 -16.24 -16.86 -10.27
N VAL A 81 -15.17 -17.64 -10.07
CA VAL A 81 -14.77 -18.71 -10.99
C VAL A 81 -15.80 -19.86 -11.00
N ALA A 82 -16.34 -20.24 -9.83
CA ALA A 82 -17.39 -21.25 -9.72
C ALA A 82 -18.71 -20.77 -10.36
N LEU A 83 -19.09 -19.51 -10.12
CA LEU A 83 -20.27 -18.90 -10.75
C LEU A 83 -20.11 -18.83 -12.27
N ALA A 84 -18.91 -18.53 -12.76
CA ALA A 84 -18.61 -18.53 -14.19
C ALA A 84 -18.77 -19.92 -14.83
N PHE A 85 -18.32 -20.99 -14.15
CA PHE A 85 -18.57 -22.37 -14.59
C PHE A 85 -20.06 -22.68 -14.64
N ALA A 86 -20.78 -22.40 -13.55
CA ALA A 86 -22.21 -22.63 -13.48
C ALA A 86 -22.93 -21.89 -14.61
N LEU A 87 -22.67 -20.58 -14.77
CA LEU A 87 -23.23 -19.78 -15.86
C LEU A 87 -22.94 -20.42 -17.22
N GLY A 88 -21.70 -20.85 -17.48
CA GLY A 88 -21.33 -21.58 -18.69
C GLY A 88 -22.20 -22.83 -18.93
N ALA A 89 -22.37 -23.67 -17.91
CA ALA A 89 -23.19 -24.87 -17.99
C ALA A 89 -24.69 -24.59 -18.17
N PHE A 90 -25.18 -23.42 -17.73
CA PHE A 90 -26.57 -22.99 -17.89
C PHE A 90 -26.82 -22.18 -19.18
N LEU A 91 -25.79 -21.63 -19.84
CA LEU A 91 -25.94 -20.81 -21.05
C LEU A 91 -26.51 -21.60 -22.24
N ASP A 92 -26.25 -22.90 -22.29
CA ASP A 92 -26.75 -23.79 -23.36
C ASP A 92 -28.23 -24.18 -23.17
N GLN A 93 -28.88 -23.86 -22.04
CA GLN A 93 -30.25 -24.31 -21.77
C GLN A 93 -31.36 -23.60 -22.54
N VAL A 94 -31.00 -22.66 -23.42
CA VAL A 94 -31.97 -21.80 -24.10
C VAL A 94 -32.46 -22.38 -25.44
N ASP A 95 -31.86 -23.46 -25.94
CA ASP A 95 -32.31 -24.09 -27.20
C ASP A 95 -33.11 -25.39 -26.95
N GLN A 96 -34.41 -25.37 -27.27
CA GLN A 96 -35.36 -26.47 -27.05
C GLN A 96 -35.37 -27.50 -28.20
N ALA A 97 -34.65 -27.25 -29.30
CA ALA A 97 -34.55 -28.19 -30.41
C ALA A 97 -33.36 -29.12 -30.18
N HIS A 98 -33.54 -30.44 -30.32
CA HIS A 98 -32.48 -31.45 -30.24
C HIS A 98 -31.51 -31.39 -31.45
N ARG A 99 -31.28 -30.19 -31.99
CA ARG A 99 -30.44 -29.89 -33.15
C ARG A 99 -29.33 -28.96 -32.72
N VAL A 100 -28.10 -29.36 -32.97
CA VAL A 100 -26.93 -28.48 -32.82
C VAL A 100 -26.75 -27.77 -34.15
N ASN A 101 -27.03 -26.47 -34.21
CA ASN A 101 -26.67 -25.69 -35.37
C ASN A 101 -25.14 -25.59 -35.44
N ILE A 102 -24.50 -25.98 -36.54
CA ILE A 102 -23.03 -25.91 -36.67
C ILE A 102 -22.56 -24.45 -36.74
N LEU A 103 -23.45 -23.55 -37.16
CA LEU A 103 -23.29 -22.10 -37.06
C LEU A 103 -23.76 -21.54 -35.71
N ALA A 104 -24.06 -22.39 -34.72
CA ALA A 104 -24.66 -21.98 -33.45
C ALA A 104 -23.90 -20.77 -32.86
N PRO A 105 -24.62 -19.66 -32.57
CA PRO A 105 -24.03 -18.45 -32.02
C PRO A 105 -23.11 -18.64 -30.80
N PRO A 106 -23.38 -19.55 -29.82
CA PRO A 106 -22.57 -19.61 -28.61
C PRO A 106 -21.12 -20.06 -28.82
N VAL A 107 -20.85 -21.12 -29.59
CA VAL A 107 -19.48 -21.66 -29.73
C VAL A 107 -18.63 -20.79 -30.67
N LEU A 108 -19.16 -20.43 -31.84
CA LEU A 108 -18.47 -19.54 -32.78
C LEU A 108 -18.30 -18.14 -32.18
N GLY A 109 -19.33 -17.61 -31.52
CA GLY A 109 -19.26 -16.33 -30.82
C GLY A 109 -18.19 -16.35 -29.72
N LEU A 110 -18.09 -17.44 -28.95
CA LEU A 110 -17.05 -17.61 -27.94
C LEU A 110 -15.64 -17.60 -28.56
N ILE A 111 -15.43 -18.30 -29.68
CA ILE A 111 -14.14 -18.34 -30.39
C ILE A 111 -13.78 -16.93 -30.89
N VAL A 112 -14.67 -16.29 -31.65
CA VAL A 112 -14.45 -14.95 -32.22
C VAL A 112 -14.16 -13.93 -31.13
N TRP A 113 -14.94 -13.94 -30.04
CA TRP A 113 -14.74 -13.05 -28.90
C TRP A 113 -13.38 -13.26 -28.25
N ASN A 114 -12.95 -14.51 -28.07
CA ASN A 114 -11.63 -14.80 -27.48
C ASN A 114 -10.49 -14.33 -28.38
N VAL A 115 -10.58 -14.59 -29.68
CA VAL A 115 -9.59 -14.10 -30.66
C VAL A 115 -9.52 -12.57 -30.63
N ALA A 116 -10.67 -11.87 -30.62
CA ALA A 116 -10.71 -10.42 -30.50
C ALA A 116 -10.04 -9.92 -29.21
N VAL A 117 -10.31 -10.57 -28.07
CA VAL A 117 -9.66 -10.23 -26.79
C VAL A 117 -8.15 -10.45 -26.87
N TYR A 118 -7.67 -11.53 -27.49
CA TYR A 118 -6.22 -11.76 -27.65
C TYR A 118 -5.58 -10.72 -28.56
N LEU A 119 -6.25 -10.31 -29.64
CA LEU A 119 -5.79 -9.21 -30.49
C LEU A 119 -5.70 -7.92 -29.69
N VAL A 120 -6.70 -7.59 -28.87
CA VAL A 120 -6.66 -6.39 -27.99
C VAL A 120 -5.50 -6.48 -26.98
N ILE A 121 -5.25 -7.66 -26.40
CA ILE A 121 -4.12 -7.87 -25.48
C ILE A 121 -2.79 -7.70 -26.22
N ALA A 122 -2.65 -8.28 -27.42
CA ALA A 122 -1.43 -8.21 -28.23
C ALA A 122 -1.15 -6.77 -28.71
N ILE A 123 -2.16 -6.08 -29.25
CA ILE A 123 -2.07 -4.66 -29.64
C ILE A 123 -1.74 -3.81 -28.40
N GLY A 124 -2.43 -4.06 -27.28
CA GLY A 124 -2.17 -3.36 -26.03
C GLY A 124 -0.75 -3.57 -25.52
N TYR A 125 -0.18 -4.76 -25.69
CA TYR A 125 1.21 -5.05 -25.35
C TYR A 125 2.18 -4.28 -26.25
N VAL A 126 1.96 -4.26 -27.57
CA VAL A 126 2.82 -3.58 -28.55
C VAL A 126 2.75 -2.05 -28.40
N VAL A 127 1.54 -1.49 -28.33
CA VAL A 127 1.33 -0.03 -28.24
C VAL A 127 1.79 0.53 -26.89
N ARG A 128 1.72 -0.26 -25.82
CA ARG A 128 2.15 0.15 -24.47
C ARG A 128 3.53 -0.39 -24.10
N TYR A 129 4.26 -0.96 -25.06
CA TYR A 129 5.63 -1.42 -24.86
C TYR A 129 6.52 -0.20 -24.61
N GLY A 130 6.86 0.06 -23.34
CA GLY A 130 7.67 1.21 -22.91
C GLY A 130 6.94 2.24 -22.05
N GLU A 131 5.60 2.23 -21.99
CA GLU A 131 4.86 3.08 -21.06
C GLU A 131 4.61 2.37 -19.72
N ALA A 132 5.44 2.66 -18.73
CA ALA A 132 5.20 2.24 -17.37
C ALA A 132 3.94 2.93 -16.82
N GLY A 133 2.84 2.18 -16.67
CA GLY A 133 1.95 2.42 -15.53
C GLY A 133 0.63 3.16 -15.76
N ARG A 134 0.01 3.14 -16.95
CA ARG A 134 -1.41 3.55 -17.06
C ARG A 134 -2.37 2.36 -16.89
N PRO A 135 -3.06 2.22 -15.74
CA PRO A 135 -4.07 1.20 -15.55
C PRO A 135 -5.20 1.36 -16.58
N GLY A 136 -5.57 0.25 -17.23
CA GLY A 136 -6.66 0.24 -18.20
C GLY A 136 -8.01 0.70 -17.62
N PRO A 137 -9.00 1.03 -18.46
CA PRO A 137 -10.28 1.62 -18.03
C PRO A 137 -11.01 0.77 -16.97
N PHE A 138 -10.94 -0.56 -17.07
CA PHE A 138 -11.50 -1.48 -16.07
C PHE A 138 -10.80 -1.41 -14.70
N ALA A 139 -9.49 -1.11 -14.65
CA ALA A 139 -8.77 -0.93 -13.40
C ALA A 139 -9.10 0.41 -12.71
N ALA A 140 -9.59 1.41 -13.46
CA ALA A 140 -10.15 2.64 -12.88
C ALA A 140 -11.53 2.37 -12.23
N VAL A 141 -12.39 1.59 -12.89
CA VAL A 141 -13.69 1.16 -12.33
C VAL A 141 -13.48 0.28 -11.10
N ILE A 142 -12.59 -0.71 -11.17
CA ILE A 142 -12.27 -1.56 -10.01
C ILE A 142 -11.71 -0.72 -8.86
N ARG A 143 -10.87 0.30 -9.10
CA ARG A 143 -10.43 1.22 -8.01
C ARG A 143 -11.59 2.02 -7.41
N ARG A 144 -12.55 2.45 -8.24
CA ARG A 144 -13.75 3.19 -7.79
C ARG A 144 -14.67 2.34 -6.91
N TYR A 145 -14.75 1.02 -7.15
CA TYR A 145 -15.58 0.10 -6.36
C TYR A 145 -14.81 -0.63 -5.25
N ALA A 146 -13.52 -0.93 -5.43
CA ALA A 146 -12.65 -1.50 -4.39
C ALA A 146 -12.24 -0.46 -3.35
N GLY A 147 -12.23 0.83 -3.71
CA GLY A 147 -12.04 1.96 -2.81
C GLY A 147 -13.25 2.26 -1.91
N GLY A 148 -14.11 1.26 -1.64
CA GLY A 148 -15.15 1.27 -0.62
C GLY A 148 -15.94 2.58 -0.53
N SER A 149 -17.09 2.64 -1.20
CA SER A 149 -18.06 3.74 -1.14
C SER A 149 -18.76 3.91 0.22
N GLY A 150 -18.16 3.45 1.31
CA GLY A 150 -18.62 3.67 2.67
C GLY A 150 -17.78 4.76 3.32
N ARG A 151 -18.24 6.02 3.29
CA ARG A 151 -17.70 7.04 4.19
C ARG A 151 -17.95 6.57 5.63
N PRO A 152 -16.91 6.38 6.46
CA PRO A 152 -17.12 5.95 7.83
C PRO A 152 -17.95 7.00 8.59
N ARG A 153 -18.89 6.53 9.41
CA ARG A 153 -19.70 7.34 10.34
C ARG A 153 -19.12 7.20 11.78
N GLY A 154 -18.30 8.15 12.24
CA GLY A 154 -18.03 8.56 13.66
C GLY A 154 -17.27 9.92 13.83
N GLU A 155 -17.80 10.95 14.48
CA GLU A 155 -17.17 12.30 14.53
C GLU A 155 -15.68 12.29 14.93
N GLY A 156 -14.85 13.20 14.39
CA GLY A 156 -13.46 13.44 14.83
C GLY A 156 -12.33 12.75 14.02
N GLY A 157 -11.08 13.06 14.38
CA GLY A 157 -9.85 12.74 13.62
C GLY A 157 -9.61 11.26 13.28
N MET A 158 -10.28 10.31 13.94
CA MET A 158 -10.22 8.89 13.56
C MET A 158 -10.93 8.60 12.22
N ARG A 159 -12.00 9.34 11.87
CA ARG A 159 -12.62 9.23 10.53
C ARG A 159 -11.62 9.56 9.43
N ASP A 160 -10.90 10.65 9.61
CA ASP A 160 -9.91 11.14 8.65
C ASP A 160 -8.73 10.18 8.56
N ALA A 161 -8.30 9.61 9.69
CA ALA A 161 -7.32 8.54 9.72
C ALA A 161 -7.75 7.30 8.92
N ILE A 162 -9.00 6.83 9.10
CA ILE A 162 -9.53 5.67 8.38
C ILE A 162 -9.66 5.96 6.88
N ALA A 163 -10.07 7.17 6.50
CA ALA A 163 -10.15 7.59 5.10
C ALA A 163 -8.75 7.63 4.45
N ALA A 164 -7.79 8.29 5.09
CA ALA A 164 -6.40 8.36 4.64
C ALA A 164 -5.77 6.95 4.53
N PHE A 165 -6.04 6.07 5.50
CA PHE A 165 -5.66 4.66 5.45
C PHE A 165 -6.24 3.96 4.21
N GLY A 166 -7.54 4.11 3.96
CA GLY A 166 -8.21 3.47 2.82
C GLY A 166 -7.62 3.91 1.49
N GLU A 167 -7.38 5.20 1.32
CA GLU A 167 -6.76 5.76 0.11
C GLU A 167 -5.32 5.27 -0.08
N GLU A 168 -4.50 5.32 0.97
CA GLU A 168 -3.10 4.88 0.89
C GLU A 168 -3.01 3.38 0.63
N TRP A 169 -3.85 2.58 1.29
CA TRP A 169 -3.93 1.15 1.03
C TRP A 169 -4.38 0.87 -0.40
N ALA A 170 -5.38 1.57 -0.92
CA ALA A 170 -5.85 1.41 -2.29
C ALA A 170 -4.75 1.75 -3.31
N ARG A 171 -3.99 2.83 -3.08
CA ARG A 171 -2.84 3.21 -3.94
C ARG A 171 -1.76 2.12 -3.94
N ARG A 172 -1.32 1.68 -2.75
CA ARG A 172 -0.24 0.68 -2.61
C ARG A 172 -0.64 -0.70 -3.13
N SER A 173 -1.88 -1.12 -2.88
CA SER A 173 -2.36 -2.45 -3.25
C SER A 173 -2.86 -2.55 -4.69
N ALA A 174 -3.09 -1.42 -5.39
CA ALA A 174 -3.63 -1.40 -6.75
C ALA A 174 -2.87 -2.29 -7.75
N PRO A 175 -1.52 -2.31 -7.82
CA PRO A 175 -0.80 -3.18 -8.74
C PRO A 175 -0.99 -4.68 -8.44
N LEU A 176 -1.12 -5.04 -7.17
CA LEU A 176 -1.34 -6.43 -6.74
C LEU A 176 -2.80 -6.86 -6.95
N HIS A 177 -3.75 -6.00 -6.61
CA HIS A 177 -5.18 -6.26 -6.84
C HIS A 177 -5.53 -6.26 -8.32
N GLY A 178 -4.87 -5.43 -9.14
CA GLY A 178 -5.01 -5.45 -10.59
C GLY A 178 -4.62 -6.80 -11.19
N ILE A 179 -3.45 -7.36 -10.82
CA ILE A 179 -3.03 -8.65 -11.36
C ILE A 179 -3.89 -9.82 -10.85
N ARG A 180 -4.37 -9.76 -9.60
CA ARG A 180 -5.36 -10.71 -9.06
C ARG A 180 -6.66 -10.69 -9.86
N ALA A 181 -7.18 -9.51 -10.17
CA ALA A 181 -8.39 -9.36 -10.97
C ALA A 181 -8.20 -9.92 -12.39
N VAL A 182 -7.05 -9.63 -13.02
CA VAL A 182 -6.68 -10.20 -14.33
C VAL A 182 -6.67 -11.73 -14.28
N ARG A 183 -6.01 -12.32 -13.27
CA ARG A 183 -5.98 -13.78 -13.10
C ARG A 183 -7.39 -14.36 -12.94
N ILE A 184 -8.21 -13.77 -12.07
CA ILE A 184 -9.59 -14.22 -11.84
C ILE A 184 -10.40 -14.13 -13.13
N LEU A 185 -10.25 -13.06 -13.92
CA LEU A 185 -10.98 -12.90 -15.17
C LEU A 185 -10.60 -13.97 -16.21
N HIS A 186 -9.31 -14.30 -16.34
CA HIS A 186 -8.87 -15.39 -17.22
C HIS A 186 -9.39 -16.75 -16.77
N LEU A 187 -9.32 -17.05 -15.46
CA LEU A 187 -9.87 -18.29 -14.91
C LEU A 187 -11.39 -18.36 -15.09
N ALA A 188 -12.11 -17.28 -14.83
CA ALA A 188 -13.55 -17.21 -15.03
C ALA A 188 -13.90 -17.44 -16.50
N ALA A 189 -13.22 -16.79 -17.45
CA ALA A 189 -13.44 -17.00 -18.88
C ALA A 189 -13.16 -18.45 -19.33
N ALA A 190 -12.09 -19.07 -18.82
CA ALA A 190 -11.80 -20.48 -19.07
C ALA A 190 -12.91 -21.38 -18.51
N MET A 191 -13.42 -21.06 -17.31
CA MET A 191 -14.49 -21.83 -16.67
C MET A 191 -15.85 -21.63 -17.32
N VAL A 192 -16.18 -20.46 -17.88
CA VAL A 192 -17.38 -20.30 -18.73
C VAL A 192 -17.29 -21.26 -19.91
N ALA A 193 -16.15 -21.27 -20.63
CA ALA A 193 -15.95 -22.15 -21.77
C ALA A 193 -16.04 -23.63 -21.37
N ALA A 194 -15.38 -24.02 -20.27
CA ALA A 194 -15.46 -25.38 -19.73
C ALA A 194 -16.90 -25.76 -19.31
N GLY A 195 -17.65 -24.83 -18.73
CA GLY A 195 -19.05 -25.01 -18.37
C GLY A 195 -19.93 -25.26 -19.60
N VAL A 196 -19.77 -24.45 -20.66
CA VAL A 196 -20.49 -24.65 -21.94
C VAL A 196 -20.19 -26.04 -22.50
N LEU A 197 -18.93 -26.45 -22.54
CA LEU A 197 -18.56 -27.79 -23.01
C LEU A 197 -19.16 -28.90 -22.13
N ALA A 198 -19.09 -28.76 -20.81
CA ALA A 198 -19.67 -29.72 -19.89
C ALA A 198 -21.19 -29.85 -20.09
N GLY A 199 -21.90 -28.73 -20.28
CA GLY A 199 -23.33 -28.71 -20.59
C GLY A 199 -23.65 -29.47 -21.88
N LEU A 200 -22.90 -29.21 -22.95
CA LEU A 200 -23.05 -29.90 -24.24
C LEU A 200 -22.84 -31.43 -24.11
N TYR A 201 -21.80 -31.85 -23.41
CA TYR A 201 -21.50 -33.29 -23.23
C TYR A 201 -22.50 -34.00 -22.34
N VAL A 202 -22.90 -33.41 -21.20
CA VAL A 202 -23.89 -34.01 -20.30
C VAL A 202 -25.21 -34.26 -21.03
N ARG A 203 -25.61 -33.33 -21.90
CA ARG A 203 -26.82 -33.49 -22.71
C ARG A 203 -26.63 -34.47 -23.86
N GLY A 204 -25.47 -34.47 -24.52
CA GLY A 204 -25.16 -35.45 -25.57
C GLY A 204 -25.11 -36.90 -25.09
N LEU A 205 -24.96 -37.13 -23.78
CA LEU A 205 -25.11 -38.45 -23.16
C LEU A 205 -26.59 -38.85 -22.96
N ALA A 206 -27.48 -37.88 -22.72
CA ALA A 206 -28.88 -38.12 -22.43
C ALA A 206 -29.79 -38.03 -23.68
N LEU A 207 -29.38 -37.27 -24.69
CA LEU A 207 -30.16 -36.92 -25.88
C LEU A 207 -29.35 -37.13 -27.16
N GLU A 208 -29.99 -37.62 -28.22
CA GLU A 208 -29.36 -37.71 -29.54
C GLU A 208 -29.34 -36.33 -30.21
N TYR A 209 -28.22 -35.61 -30.06
CA TYR A 209 -28.02 -34.37 -30.80
C TYR A 209 -27.79 -34.65 -32.28
N ARG A 210 -28.54 -33.92 -33.12
CA ARG A 210 -28.29 -33.90 -34.57
C ARG A 210 -27.60 -32.62 -34.98
N ALA A 211 -26.45 -32.72 -35.63
CA ALA A 211 -25.79 -31.58 -36.24
C ALA A 211 -26.48 -31.21 -37.55
N SER A 212 -26.85 -29.95 -37.68
CA SER A 212 -27.44 -29.37 -38.89
C SER A 212 -27.00 -27.93 -39.06
N TRP A 213 -27.26 -27.31 -40.21
CA TRP A 213 -27.13 -25.86 -40.33
C TRP A 213 -28.26 -25.29 -41.18
N GLU A 214 -28.55 -24.02 -40.94
CA GLU A 214 -29.50 -23.24 -41.71
C GLU A 214 -29.00 -21.82 -41.87
N SER A 215 -29.25 -21.24 -43.05
CA SER A 215 -28.95 -19.86 -43.32
C SER A 215 -29.79 -19.37 -44.49
N THR A 216 -30.31 -18.16 -44.36
CA THR A 216 -30.97 -17.42 -45.45
C THR A 216 -29.95 -16.85 -46.43
N PHE A 217 -28.73 -16.55 -45.96
CA PHE A 217 -27.72 -15.79 -46.72
C PHE A 217 -26.51 -16.62 -47.16
N LEU A 218 -26.20 -17.70 -46.45
CA LEU A 218 -24.98 -18.47 -46.68
C LEU A 218 -25.29 -19.76 -47.44
N ASP A 219 -24.43 -20.08 -48.41
CA ASP A 219 -24.42 -21.38 -49.08
C ASP A 219 -23.50 -22.38 -48.35
N ALA A 220 -23.56 -23.65 -48.78
CA ALA A 220 -22.75 -24.73 -48.19
C ALA A 220 -21.24 -24.48 -48.31
N SER A 221 -20.79 -23.76 -49.34
CA SER A 221 -19.36 -23.48 -49.57
C SER A 221 -18.81 -22.49 -48.55
N VAL A 222 -19.60 -21.46 -48.22
CA VAL A 222 -19.27 -20.48 -47.19
C VAL A 222 -19.33 -21.13 -45.81
N VAL A 223 -20.39 -21.90 -45.51
CA VAL A 223 -20.50 -22.61 -44.22
C VAL A 223 -19.36 -23.59 -44.00
N ARG A 224 -18.98 -24.35 -45.05
CA ARG A 224 -17.80 -25.22 -45.00
C ARG A 224 -16.53 -24.43 -44.74
N SER A 225 -16.37 -23.25 -45.35
CA SER A 225 -15.16 -22.43 -45.17
C SER A 225 -15.06 -21.88 -43.75
N ILE A 226 -16.17 -21.43 -43.18
CA ILE A 226 -16.26 -21.03 -41.77
C ILE A 226 -15.89 -22.20 -40.86
N ALA A 227 -16.50 -23.39 -41.08
CA ALA A 227 -16.22 -24.59 -40.29
C ALA A 227 -14.75 -25.04 -40.41
N ALA A 228 -14.18 -24.96 -41.61
CA ALA A 228 -12.77 -25.28 -41.85
C ALA A 228 -11.83 -24.38 -41.04
N ILE A 229 -12.08 -23.07 -41.02
CA ILE A 229 -11.24 -22.12 -40.27
C ILE A 229 -11.47 -22.29 -38.77
N ALA A 230 -12.74 -22.31 -38.34
CA ALA A 230 -13.10 -22.35 -36.94
C ALA A 230 -12.62 -23.65 -36.28
N TYR A 231 -12.82 -24.80 -36.93
CA TYR A 231 -12.56 -26.11 -36.33
C TYR A 231 -11.21 -26.74 -36.68
N LEU A 232 -10.37 -26.04 -37.48
CA LEU A 232 -9.01 -26.50 -37.77
C LEU A 232 -8.19 -26.81 -36.51
N PRO A 233 -8.18 -25.97 -35.45
CA PRO A 233 -7.40 -26.27 -34.24
C PRO A 233 -7.86 -27.57 -33.56
N GLY A 234 -9.17 -27.82 -33.52
CA GLY A 234 -9.72 -29.06 -32.98
C GLY A 234 -9.41 -30.27 -33.84
N ALA A 235 -9.45 -30.13 -35.17
CA ALA A 235 -9.08 -31.18 -36.13
C ALA A 235 -7.60 -31.57 -35.99
N LEU A 236 -6.71 -30.58 -35.85
CA LEU A 236 -5.27 -30.82 -35.61
C LEU A 236 -5.02 -31.53 -34.28
N LEU A 237 -5.78 -31.19 -33.22
CA LEU A 237 -5.62 -31.81 -31.90
C LEU A 237 -6.17 -33.24 -31.85
N THR A 238 -7.31 -33.50 -32.49
CA THR A 238 -8.04 -34.78 -32.37
C THR A 238 -7.75 -35.76 -33.51
N GLY A 239 -7.17 -35.29 -34.62
CA GLY A 239 -7.04 -36.07 -35.86
C GLY A 239 -8.36 -36.27 -36.62
N VAL A 240 -9.48 -35.73 -36.12
CA VAL A 240 -10.78 -35.80 -36.79
C VAL A 240 -10.80 -34.80 -37.95
N PRO A 241 -11.04 -35.22 -39.20
CA PRO A 241 -11.07 -34.29 -40.32
C PRO A 241 -12.29 -33.37 -40.25
N VAL A 242 -12.11 -32.10 -40.63
CA VAL A 242 -13.25 -31.20 -40.83
C VAL A 242 -14.08 -31.71 -42.02
N PRO A 243 -15.42 -31.77 -41.92
CA PRO A 243 -16.27 -32.31 -42.98
C PRO A 243 -16.11 -31.62 -44.34
N THR A 244 -16.19 -32.43 -45.40
CA THR A 244 -16.11 -31.99 -46.79
C THR A 244 -17.31 -31.13 -47.19
N LEU A 245 -17.21 -30.43 -48.33
CA LEU A 245 -18.32 -29.63 -48.85
C LEU A 245 -19.60 -30.46 -49.06
N ALA A 246 -19.46 -31.69 -49.55
CA ALA A 246 -20.59 -32.59 -49.77
C ALA A 246 -21.25 -32.99 -48.43
N GLU A 247 -20.46 -33.31 -47.41
CA GLU A 247 -20.97 -33.64 -46.07
C GLU A 247 -21.66 -32.45 -45.41
N VAL A 248 -21.09 -31.24 -45.53
CA VAL A 248 -21.73 -30.02 -45.03
C VAL A 248 -23.02 -29.73 -45.79
N ALA A 249 -23.05 -29.88 -47.11
CA ALA A 249 -24.27 -29.66 -47.90
C ALA A 249 -25.39 -30.65 -47.53
N ALA A 250 -25.03 -31.91 -47.22
CA ALA A 250 -25.98 -32.98 -46.91
C ALA A 250 -26.76 -32.78 -45.59
N ILE A 251 -26.22 -31.98 -44.67
CA ILE A 251 -26.80 -31.74 -43.34
C ILE A 251 -27.50 -30.37 -43.22
N ARG A 252 -27.79 -29.71 -44.35
CA ARG A 252 -28.61 -28.49 -44.38
C ARG A 252 -30.03 -28.81 -43.92
N ALA A 253 -30.59 -27.99 -43.04
CA ALA A 253 -31.95 -28.18 -42.52
C ALA A 253 -32.98 -28.36 -43.66
N PRO A 254 -33.95 -29.29 -43.53
CA PRO A 254 -34.31 -30.02 -42.32
C PRO A 254 -33.47 -31.29 -42.06
N ALA A 255 -32.52 -31.62 -42.94
CA ALA A 255 -31.61 -32.75 -42.77
C ALA A 255 -30.61 -32.50 -41.63
N GLY A 256 -29.92 -33.55 -41.20
CA GLY A 256 -28.90 -33.49 -40.15
C GLY A 256 -28.30 -34.86 -39.88
N GLU A 257 -27.14 -34.90 -39.25
CA GLU A 257 -26.42 -36.13 -38.89
C GLU A 257 -26.17 -36.23 -37.39
N ASN A 258 -25.69 -37.37 -36.89
CA ASN A 258 -25.30 -37.50 -35.49
C ASN A 258 -24.19 -36.47 -35.13
N ALA A 259 -24.39 -35.70 -34.06
CA ALA A 259 -23.53 -34.56 -33.73
C ALA A 259 -22.19 -34.93 -33.08
N ALA A 260 -21.91 -36.20 -32.78
CA ALA A 260 -20.72 -36.60 -32.01
C ALA A 260 -19.41 -36.06 -32.62
N ARG A 261 -19.25 -36.23 -33.94
CA ARG A 261 -18.08 -35.71 -34.68
C ARG A 261 -17.92 -34.20 -34.51
N TRP A 262 -19.02 -33.45 -34.64
CA TRP A 262 -19.04 -31.99 -34.49
C TRP A 262 -18.77 -31.55 -33.05
N LEU A 263 -19.32 -32.25 -32.07
CA LEU A 263 -19.08 -31.98 -30.65
C LEU A 263 -17.61 -32.15 -30.28
N HIS A 264 -16.95 -33.21 -30.74
CA HIS A 264 -15.52 -33.40 -30.51
C HIS A 264 -14.67 -32.31 -31.18
N LEU A 265 -14.97 -31.94 -32.43
CA LEU A 265 -14.28 -30.86 -33.14
C LEU A 265 -14.45 -29.50 -32.45
N MET A 266 -15.69 -29.17 -32.06
CA MET A 266 -15.99 -27.94 -31.32
C MET A 266 -15.31 -27.91 -29.96
N ALA A 267 -15.41 -29.00 -29.18
CA ALA A 267 -14.81 -29.08 -27.86
C ALA A 267 -13.28 -28.96 -27.90
N ALA A 268 -12.64 -29.69 -28.81
CA ALA A 268 -11.19 -29.61 -28.99
C ALA A 268 -10.75 -28.22 -29.44
N THR A 269 -11.50 -27.59 -30.35
CA THR A 269 -11.23 -26.21 -30.78
C THR A 269 -11.35 -25.23 -29.63
N VAL A 270 -12.44 -25.28 -28.85
CA VAL A 270 -12.63 -24.41 -27.68
C VAL A 270 -11.54 -24.68 -26.64
N ALA A 271 -11.12 -25.93 -26.45
CA ALA A 271 -10.02 -26.26 -25.55
C ALA A 271 -8.71 -25.58 -25.99
N VAL A 272 -8.36 -25.64 -27.28
CA VAL A 272 -7.11 -25.07 -27.83
C VAL A 272 -7.14 -23.55 -27.95
N VAL A 273 -8.25 -22.98 -28.41
CA VAL A 273 -8.34 -21.54 -28.72
C VAL A 273 -8.77 -20.72 -27.51
N VAL A 274 -9.57 -21.30 -26.61
CA VAL A 274 -10.14 -20.58 -25.47
C VAL A 274 -9.52 -21.05 -24.17
N VAL A 275 -9.70 -22.31 -23.78
CA VAL A 275 -9.35 -22.77 -22.44
C VAL A 275 -7.83 -22.72 -22.21
N ALA A 276 -7.03 -23.34 -23.07
CA ALA A 276 -5.58 -23.42 -22.88
C ALA A 276 -4.90 -22.03 -22.86
N PRO A 277 -5.15 -21.10 -23.81
CA PRO A 277 -4.54 -19.78 -23.76
C PRO A 277 -4.99 -18.96 -22.54
N ARG A 278 -6.26 -19.08 -22.12
CA ARG A 278 -6.73 -18.43 -20.88
C ARG A 278 -6.03 -18.97 -19.64
N LEU A 279 -5.81 -20.28 -19.56
CA LEU A 279 -5.06 -20.88 -18.45
C LEU A 279 -3.59 -20.45 -18.45
N LEU A 280 -2.94 -20.35 -19.62
CA LEU A 280 -1.59 -19.82 -19.74
C LEU A 280 -1.49 -18.35 -19.29
N LEU A 281 -2.43 -17.51 -19.69
CA LEU A 281 -2.51 -16.12 -19.25
C LEU A 281 -2.79 -16.01 -17.74
N ALA A 282 -3.64 -16.88 -17.19
CA ALA A 282 -3.90 -16.96 -15.75
C ALA A 282 -2.64 -17.40 -14.98
N LEU A 283 -1.85 -18.33 -15.53
CA LEU A 283 -0.59 -18.78 -14.95
C LEU A 283 0.46 -17.65 -14.96
N GLY A 284 0.60 -16.92 -16.08
CA GLY A 284 1.47 -15.75 -16.14
C GLY A 284 1.07 -14.67 -15.12
N ALA A 285 -0.22 -14.39 -14.98
CA ALA A 285 -0.74 -13.48 -13.97
C ALA A 285 -0.49 -13.98 -12.53
N TRP A 286 -0.56 -15.29 -12.29
CA TRP A 286 -0.22 -15.90 -11.00
C TRP A 286 1.27 -15.75 -10.66
N MET A 287 2.17 -15.94 -11.64
CA MET A 287 3.61 -15.73 -11.44
C MET A 287 3.91 -14.28 -11.07
N VAL A 288 3.32 -13.32 -11.78
CA VAL A 288 3.44 -11.88 -11.48
C VAL A 288 2.82 -11.54 -10.12
N GLU A 289 1.67 -12.14 -9.77
CA GLU A 289 1.06 -12.00 -8.44
C GLU A 289 2.01 -12.46 -7.35
N ARG A 290 2.61 -13.65 -7.49
CA ARG A 290 3.54 -14.22 -6.51
C ARG A 290 4.77 -13.33 -6.33
N HIS A 291 5.35 -12.86 -7.43
CA HIS A 291 6.47 -11.92 -7.40
C HIS A 291 6.13 -10.61 -6.68
N ARG A 292 5.02 -9.97 -7.05
CA ARG A 292 4.58 -8.70 -6.43
C ARG A 292 4.20 -8.87 -4.96
N ALA A 293 3.61 -10.01 -4.59
CA ALA A 293 3.27 -10.31 -3.20
C ALA A 293 4.53 -10.44 -2.33
N THR A 294 5.61 -11.05 -2.86
CA THR A 294 6.89 -11.15 -2.13
C THR A 294 7.66 -9.82 -2.05
N ARG A 295 7.41 -8.89 -2.98
CA ARG A 295 8.04 -7.56 -3.01
C ARG A 295 7.13 -6.45 -2.47
N PHE A 296 6.08 -6.81 -1.75
CA PHE A 296 5.24 -5.83 -1.07
C PHE A 296 5.96 -5.31 0.19
N ALA A 297 7.00 -4.51 -0.02
CA ALA A 297 7.83 -3.96 1.05
C ALA A 297 7.20 -2.70 1.64
N LEU A 298 7.42 -2.49 2.94
CA LEU A 298 7.15 -1.22 3.59
C LEU A 298 8.25 -0.22 3.18
N PRO A 299 7.92 1.05 2.95
CA PRO A 299 8.92 2.08 2.65
C PRO A 299 9.65 2.47 3.95
N LEU A 300 10.59 1.63 4.38
CA LEU A 300 11.32 1.77 5.66
C LEU A 300 12.22 3.02 5.70
N ASP A 301 12.47 3.63 4.55
CA ASP A 301 13.25 4.85 4.35
C ASP A 301 12.51 6.12 4.77
N GLU A 302 11.19 6.09 4.93
CA GLU A 302 10.46 7.27 5.36
C GLU A 302 10.76 7.65 6.83
N PRO A 303 10.73 8.95 7.19
CA PRO A 303 11.06 9.44 8.53
C PRO A 303 10.28 8.75 9.66
N TYR A 304 8.98 8.49 9.43
CA TYR A 304 8.12 7.78 10.38
C TYR A 304 8.67 6.40 10.76
N PHE A 305 9.07 5.59 9.77
CA PHE A 305 9.58 4.24 10.02
C PHE A 305 11.01 4.27 10.57
N ARG A 306 11.85 5.20 10.11
CA ARG A 306 13.19 5.42 10.68
C ARG A 306 13.12 5.72 12.18
N ARG A 307 12.20 6.57 12.64
CA ARG A 307 12.00 6.86 14.08
C ARG A 307 11.61 5.61 14.87
N LEU A 308 10.65 4.83 14.37
CA LEU A 308 10.22 3.59 15.02
C LEU A 308 11.34 2.54 15.10
N LEU A 309 12.19 2.46 14.07
CA LEU A 309 13.29 1.49 14.00
C LEU A 309 14.52 1.92 14.81
N ARG A 310 14.78 3.22 14.97
CA ARG A 310 15.83 3.74 15.87
C ARG A 310 15.62 3.25 17.30
N GLY A 311 14.41 3.37 17.83
CA GLY A 311 14.07 2.89 19.18
C GLY A 311 14.13 1.36 19.35
N TYR A 312 14.14 0.61 18.24
CA TYR A 312 14.24 -0.85 18.27
C TYR A 312 15.68 -1.36 18.13
N ARG A 313 16.48 -0.78 17.21
CA ARG A 313 17.86 -1.25 16.91
C ARG A 313 18.97 -0.54 17.69
N GLY A 314 18.77 0.73 18.05
CA GLY A 314 19.81 1.58 18.65
C GLY A 314 19.80 1.64 20.18
N GLY A 315 18.87 0.93 20.84
CA GLY A 315 18.57 1.17 22.25
C GLY A 315 17.83 2.51 22.47
N PRO A 316 17.65 2.93 23.73
CA PRO A 316 16.98 4.19 24.05
C PRO A 316 17.76 5.37 23.46
N ALA A 317 17.11 6.20 22.63
CA ALA A 317 17.72 7.43 22.13
C ALA A 317 18.22 8.27 23.30
N ARG A 318 19.49 8.66 23.30
CA ARG A 318 20.08 9.45 24.38
C ARG A 318 20.06 10.91 23.99
N VAL A 319 19.30 11.73 24.69
CA VAL A 319 19.26 13.17 24.48
C VAL A 319 19.96 13.84 25.65
N ARG A 320 21.08 14.50 25.37
CA ARG A 320 21.84 15.26 26.36
C ARG A 320 21.61 16.74 26.14
N VAL A 321 21.02 17.38 27.15
CA VAL A 321 20.70 18.81 27.12
C VAL A 321 21.71 19.54 27.99
N VAL A 322 22.38 20.54 27.41
CA VAL A 322 23.39 21.35 28.08
C VAL A 322 22.87 22.79 28.17
N PRO A 323 22.36 23.20 29.35
CA PRO A 323 21.95 24.58 29.55
C PRO A 323 23.15 25.52 29.58
N TYR A 324 23.06 26.67 28.89
CA TYR A 324 24.08 27.71 28.92
C TYR A 324 23.55 28.97 29.61
N SER A 325 24.20 29.38 30.69
CA SER A 325 23.81 30.53 31.53
C SER A 325 22.33 30.51 31.93
N TYR A 326 21.74 29.32 31.99
CA TYR A 326 20.31 29.13 32.20
C TYR A 326 20.06 27.95 33.15
N ALA A 327 19.42 28.24 34.28
CA ALA A 327 18.91 27.23 35.19
C ALA A 327 17.44 26.95 34.84
N ALA A 328 17.20 25.86 34.11
CA ALA A 328 15.84 25.46 33.73
C ALA A 328 14.99 25.17 34.97
N THR A 329 13.77 25.69 34.99
CA THR A 329 12.82 25.43 36.09
C THR A 329 12.33 23.97 36.06
N PRO A 330 11.80 23.42 37.17
CA PRO A 330 11.21 22.08 37.16
C PRO A 330 10.10 21.90 36.10
N ALA A 331 9.31 22.96 35.84
CA ALA A 331 8.30 22.95 34.80
C ALA A 331 8.91 22.87 33.38
N ALA A 332 9.99 23.61 33.12
CA ALA A 332 10.71 23.54 31.86
C ALA A 332 11.36 22.16 31.63
N ILE A 333 11.89 21.54 32.70
CA ILE A 333 12.44 20.17 32.64
C ILE A 333 11.33 19.16 32.30
N ALA A 334 10.15 19.27 32.93
CA ALA A 334 9.01 18.39 32.62
C ALA A 334 8.52 18.56 31.16
N GLY A 335 8.51 19.80 30.65
CA GLY A 335 8.19 20.04 29.24
C GLY A 335 9.25 19.50 28.28
N LEU A 336 10.53 19.57 28.64
CA LEU A 336 11.64 18.98 27.90
C LEU A 336 11.52 17.45 27.84
N GLU A 337 11.17 16.80 28.96
CA GLU A 337 10.87 15.36 29.01
C GLU A 337 9.72 14.99 28.06
N ALA A 338 8.65 15.78 28.04
CA ALA A 338 7.52 15.58 27.15
C ALA A 338 7.89 15.75 25.66
N ILE A 339 8.70 16.76 25.32
CA ILE A 339 9.22 16.96 23.95
C ILE A 339 10.09 15.76 23.54
N VAL A 340 10.98 15.31 24.43
CA VAL A 340 11.90 14.20 24.13
C VAL A 340 11.16 12.88 23.96
N ALA A 341 10.23 12.56 24.86
CA ALA A 341 9.37 11.38 24.75
C ALA A 341 8.55 11.40 23.44
N ARG A 342 8.12 12.59 23.02
CA ARG A 342 7.36 12.80 21.79
C ARG A 342 8.16 12.55 20.52
N SER A 343 9.33 13.17 20.40
CA SER A 343 10.12 13.24 19.16
C SER A 343 11.13 12.10 19.01
N PHE A 344 11.71 11.63 20.12
CA PHE A 344 12.70 10.54 20.14
C PHE A 344 12.12 9.20 20.60
N GLY A 345 10.86 9.19 21.05
CA GLY A 345 10.12 8.01 21.49
C GLY A 345 10.14 7.83 23.01
N GLY A 346 9.11 7.19 23.56
CA GLY A 346 8.90 7.07 25.01
C GLY A 346 9.88 6.18 25.78
N SER A 347 10.96 5.70 25.14
CA SER A 347 12.10 5.06 25.80
C SER A 347 13.36 5.92 25.75
N ALA A 348 13.31 7.13 25.20
CA ALA A 348 14.45 8.02 25.14
C ALA A 348 14.94 8.38 26.56
N ALA A 349 16.26 8.35 26.75
CA ALA A 349 16.90 8.76 27.98
C ALA A 349 17.28 10.24 27.88
N LEU A 350 16.66 11.08 28.71
CA LEU A 350 17.00 12.49 28.83
C LEU A 350 18.05 12.67 29.93
N LEU A 351 19.16 13.33 29.62
CA LEU A 351 20.16 13.76 30.59
C LEU A 351 20.33 15.28 30.50
N VAL A 352 19.88 15.99 31.53
CA VAL A 352 20.11 17.43 31.67
C VAL A 352 21.42 17.63 32.44
N ALA A 353 22.42 18.22 31.78
CA ALA A 353 23.70 18.52 32.39
C ALA A 353 23.60 19.73 33.33
N SER A 354 24.58 19.89 34.22
CA SER A 354 24.74 21.13 35.00
C SER A 354 24.89 22.34 34.06
N PRO A 355 24.26 23.49 34.37
CA PRO A 355 24.38 24.68 33.53
C PRO A 355 25.83 25.14 33.39
N VAL A 356 26.25 25.41 32.15
CA VAL A 356 27.54 26.04 31.85
C VAL A 356 27.43 27.52 32.20
N ALA A 357 28.38 28.03 32.99
CA ALA A 357 28.40 29.43 33.37
C ALA A 357 28.73 30.33 32.17
N TYR A 358 28.28 31.58 32.21
CA TYR A 358 28.60 32.58 31.19
C TYR A 358 30.13 32.76 31.08
N GLY A 359 30.67 32.63 29.87
CA GLY A 359 32.10 32.71 29.60
C GLY A 359 32.93 31.47 29.97
N ALA A 360 32.28 30.36 30.37
CA ALA A 360 32.95 29.08 30.66
C ALA A 360 32.80 28.09 29.48
N ASP A 361 33.00 28.57 28.26
CA ASP A 361 32.61 27.89 27.01
C ASP A 361 33.41 26.60 26.73
N ASP A 362 34.59 26.47 27.36
CA ASP A 362 35.49 25.33 27.23
C ASP A 362 35.20 24.18 28.23
N ALA A 363 34.23 24.35 29.14
CA ALA A 363 33.95 23.40 30.23
C ALA A 363 33.09 22.18 29.83
N LEU A 364 32.82 21.97 28.53
CA LEU A 364 32.02 20.85 28.05
C LEU A 364 32.76 19.51 28.21
N ALA A 365 32.45 18.77 29.27
CA ALA A 365 33.01 17.43 29.50
C ALA A 365 32.68 16.45 28.36
N ALA A 366 33.71 15.79 27.82
CA ALA A 366 33.63 14.87 26.66
C ALA A 366 32.98 13.51 26.97
N ASP A 367 32.71 13.22 28.24
CA ASP A 367 32.58 11.85 28.75
C ASP A 367 31.30 11.07 28.36
N ALA A 368 30.39 11.62 27.54
CA ALA A 368 29.20 10.87 27.10
C ALA A 368 28.61 11.28 25.72
N VAL A 369 29.47 11.59 24.75
CA VAL A 369 29.01 12.12 23.45
C VAL A 369 28.59 11.04 22.44
N ALA A 370 29.25 9.87 22.45
CA ALA A 370 29.09 8.84 21.44
C ALA A 370 27.63 8.34 21.29
N GLY A 371 27.03 8.59 20.12
CA GLY A 371 25.67 8.14 19.78
C GLY A 371 24.55 8.84 20.54
N SER A 372 24.78 10.07 21.00
CA SER A 372 23.77 10.90 21.66
C SER A 372 23.37 12.10 20.80
N THR A 373 22.15 12.58 20.97
CA THR A 373 21.70 13.87 20.43
C THR A 373 22.07 14.97 21.43
N LEU A 374 22.90 15.92 21.03
CA LEU A 374 23.31 17.06 21.86
C LEU A 374 22.40 18.26 21.62
N VAL A 375 21.91 18.86 22.72
CA VAL A 375 21.03 20.03 22.67
C VAL A 375 21.62 21.15 23.50
N ALA A 376 21.96 22.27 22.86
CA ALA A 376 22.27 23.51 23.56
C ALA A 376 20.96 24.15 24.03
N LEU A 377 20.78 24.35 25.33
CA LEU A 377 19.57 24.99 25.87
C LEU A 377 19.87 26.44 26.28
N PHE A 378 19.14 27.37 25.67
CA PHE A 378 19.24 28.81 25.96
C PHE A 378 17.91 29.38 26.45
N ASN A 379 17.99 30.55 27.07
CA ASN A 379 16.83 31.35 27.44
C ASN A 379 16.64 32.50 26.45
N ALA A 380 15.45 32.65 25.86
CA ALA A 380 15.15 33.71 24.90
C ALA A 380 15.32 35.14 25.47
N THR A 381 15.31 35.29 26.80
CA THR A 381 15.57 36.58 27.47
C THR A 381 17.02 37.01 27.43
N ALA A 382 17.96 36.09 27.21
CA ALA A 382 19.36 36.42 26.98
C ALA A 382 19.54 37.08 25.60
N THR A 383 20.50 38.00 25.52
CA THR A 383 20.90 38.57 24.24
C THR A 383 21.89 37.63 23.56
N PRO A 384 21.59 37.13 22.35
CA PRO A 384 22.53 36.26 21.64
C PRO A 384 23.79 37.06 21.31
N GLU A 385 24.94 36.53 21.72
CA GLU A 385 26.24 37.19 21.60
C GLU A 385 27.22 36.23 20.93
N ARG A 386 27.95 36.71 19.92
CA ARG A 386 28.88 35.89 19.15
C ARG A 386 30.03 35.35 20.01
N GLU A 387 30.52 36.17 20.94
CA GLU A 387 31.67 35.86 21.80
C GLU A 387 31.36 34.84 22.89
N ALA A 388 30.11 34.77 23.36
CA ALA A 388 29.69 33.86 24.42
C ALA A 388 28.84 32.69 23.86
N HIS A 389 27.62 32.99 23.45
CA HIS A 389 26.67 31.99 22.93
C HIS A 389 27.18 31.34 21.63
N GLY A 390 27.78 32.13 20.74
CA GLY A 390 28.37 31.63 19.50
C GLY A 390 29.59 30.73 19.75
N ALA A 391 30.45 31.10 20.70
CA ALA A 391 31.61 30.29 21.10
C ALA A 391 31.18 28.94 21.71
N PHE A 392 30.15 28.95 22.58
CA PHE A 392 29.58 27.73 23.14
C PHE A 392 28.94 26.83 22.07
N LEU A 393 28.17 27.40 21.13
CA LEU A 393 27.60 26.65 20.00
C LEU A 393 28.69 26.03 19.13
N ALA A 394 29.77 26.76 18.85
CA ALA A 394 30.92 26.24 18.12
C ALA A 394 31.62 25.11 18.88
N ALA A 395 31.75 25.23 20.21
CA ALA A 395 32.29 24.17 21.05
C ALA A 395 31.43 22.90 21.03
N LEU A 396 30.11 23.04 21.11
CA LEU A 396 29.18 21.90 21.02
C LEU A 396 29.18 21.29 19.61
N ALA A 397 29.26 22.10 18.56
CA ALA A 397 29.33 21.64 17.19
C ALA A 397 30.60 20.82 16.90
N ARG A 398 31.74 21.15 17.53
CA ARG A 398 32.97 20.33 17.47
C ARG A 398 32.79 18.94 18.08
N GLN A 399 31.92 18.80 19.08
CA GLN A 399 31.57 17.48 19.64
C GLN A 399 30.60 16.70 18.73
N GLY A 400 30.07 17.34 17.69
CA GLY A 400 29.14 16.76 16.72
C GLY A 400 29.70 15.57 15.93
N GLU A 401 31.03 15.42 15.81
CA GLU A 401 31.63 14.27 15.11
C GLU A 401 31.37 12.93 15.81
N ALA A 402 31.15 12.95 17.13
CA ALA A 402 30.80 11.76 17.91
C ALA A 402 29.30 11.67 18.25
N ALA A 403 28.53 12.72 17.98
CA ALA A 403 27.10 12.81 18.28
C ALA A 403 26.23 12.41 17.07
N ASP A 404 25.02 11.91 17.32
CA ASP A 404 24.06 11.58 16.25
C ASP A 404 23.47 12.84 15.60
N ALA A 405 23.30 13.90 16.39
CA ALA A 405 22.83 15.21 15.94
C ALA A 405 23.17 16.30 16.98
N VAL A 406 23.31 17.54 16.51
CA VAL A 406 23.49 18.74 17.35
C VAL A 406 22.54 19.83 16.92
N PHE A 407 21.74 20.35 17.85
CA PHE A 407 20.85 21.49 17.62
C PHE A 407 20.73 22.38 18.87
N ALA A 408 20.22 23.59 18.68
CA ALA A 408 19.93 24.54 19.75
C ALA A 408 18.42 24.56 20.05
N LEU A 409 18.08 24.59 21.33
CA LEU A 409 16.71 24.77 21.83
C LEU A 409 16.66 26.08 22.62
N VAL A 410 15.81 27.01 22.21
CA VAL A 410 15.64 28.30 22.88
C VAL A 410 14.30 28.29 23.61
N ASP A 411 14.35 28.36 24.95
CA ASP A 411 13.18 28.45 25.81
C ASP A 411 12.57 29.86 25.75
N GLU A 412 11.37 29.94 25.18
CA GLU A 412 10.63 31.18 25.01
C GLU A 412 9.69 31.50 26.17
N GLY A 413 9.43 30.57 27.09
CA GLY A 413 8.46 30.75 28.18
C GLY A 413 8.69 32.05 28.97
N PRO A 414 9.90 32.27 29.55
CA PRO A 414 10.22 33.49 30.30
C PRO A 414 10.15 34.78 29.46
N TRP A 415 10.36 34.68 28.14
CA TRP A 415 10.27 35.83 27.23
C TRP A 415 8.81 36.18 26.92
N LEU A 416 7.99 35.16 26.63
CA LEU A 416 6.57 35.31 26.30
C LEU A 416 5.76 35.82 27.50
N GLU A 417 6.14 35.49 28.73
CA GLU A 417 5.53 36.07 29.94
C GLU A 417 5.65 37.59 29.99
N ARG A 418 6.75 38.15 29.46
CA ARG A 418 7.05 39.59 29.51
C ARG A 418 6.66 40.33 28.23
N PHE A 419 6.81 39.69 27.08
CA PHE A 419 6.72 40.32 25.76
C PHE A 419 5.77 39.60 24.79
N GLY A 420 4.98 38.63 25.27
CA GLY A 420 4.06 37.85 24.43
C GLY A 420 2.96 38.66 23.74
N SER A 421 2.67 39.87 24.22
CA SER A 421 1.72 40.81 23.60
C SER A 421 2.30 41.56 22.38
N ASP A 422 3.62 41.47 22.12
CA ASP A 422 4.30 42.11 20.99
C ASP A 422 4.94 41.04 20.06
N PRO A 423 4.20 40.62 19.01
CA PRO A 423 4.68 39.63 18.05
C PRO A 423 5.91 40.09 17.27
N THR A 424 6.03 41.40 16.99
CA THR A 424 7.16 41.96 16.23
C THR A 424 8.45 41.83 17.04
N ARG A 425 8.39 42.17 18.32
CA ARG A 425 9.53 42.04 19.24
C ARG A 425 9.96 40.58 19.42
N THR A 426 9.00 39.66 19.50
CA THR A 426 9.29 38.22 19.56
C THR A 426 9.88 37.71 18.24
N GLY A 427 9.37 38.17 17.09
CA GLY A 427 9.94 37.87 15.77
C GLY A 427 11.39 38.33 15.63
N ASN A 428 11.70 39.56 16.06
CA ASN A 428 13.06 40.10 16.05
C ASN A 428 14.00 39.30 16.96
N ARG A 429 13.53 38.89 18.15
CA ARG A 429 14.31 38.04 19.07
C ARG A 429 14.61 36.67 18.45
N ARG A 430 13.62 36.02 17.82
CA ARG A 430 13.83 34.76 17.09
C ARG A 430 14.81 34.93 15.93
N ALA A 431 14.74 36.04 15.19
CA ALA A 431 15.66 36.33 14.09
C ALA A 431 17.11 36.45 14.58
N ALA A 432 17.36 37.17 15.67
CA ALA A 432 18.71 37.30 16.26
C ALA A 432 19.29 35.94 16.71
N TRP A 433 18.46 35.08 17.31
CA TRP A 433 18.89 33.72 17.67
C TRP A 433 19.16 32.84 16.46
N ARG A 434 18.34 32.94 15.40
CA ARG A 434 18.58 32.21 14.14
C ARG A 434 19.89 32.63 13.49
N GLU A 435 20.14 33.93 13.38
CA GLU A 435 21.38 34.47 12.80
C GLU A 435 22.63 33.91 13.51
N LEU A 436 22.63 33.92 14.84
CA LEU A 436 23.73 33.35 15.63
C LEU A 436 23.90 31.83 15.40
N CYS A 437 22.80 31.08 15.36
CA CYS A 437 22.85 29.63 15.18
C CYS A 437 23.27 29.23 13.76
N ASP A 438 22.84 30.00 12.75
CA ASP A 438 23.23 29.83 11.34
C ASP A 438 24.74 30.08 11.16
N GLU A 439 25.30 31.10 11.81
CA GLU A 439 26.76 31.33 11.85
C GLU A 439 27.52 30.12 12.40
N ALA A 440 26.99 29.46 13.44
CA ALA A 440 27.56 28.26 14.03
C ALA A 440 27.21 26.95 13.27
N ARG A 441 26.40 27.01 12.21
CA ARG A 441 25.86 25.84 11.46
C ARG A 441 25.09 24.84 12.33
N VAL A 442 24.40 25.35 13.35
CA VAL A 442 23.57 24.59 14.27
C VAL A 442 22.11 24.98 14.02
N SER A 443 21.23 24.02 13.80
CA SER A 443 19.80 24.30 13.63
C SER A 443 19.19 24.73 14.96
N VAL A 444 18.24 25.67 14.94
CA VAL A 444 17.58 26.18 16.15
C VAL A 444 16.09 25.87 16.17
N VAL A 445 15.61 25.43 17.34
CA VAL A 445 14.19 25.20 17.63
C VAL A 445 13.77 26.12 18.77
N PHE A 446 12.59 26.71 18.65
CA PHE A 446 11.99 27.59 19.65
C PHE A 446 10.81 26.89 20.29
N ALA A 447 10.73 26.88 21.62
CA ALA A 447 9.63 26.29 22.36
C ALA A 447 9.42 27.01 23.70
N ASP A 448 8.17 27.15 24.14
CA ASP A 448 7.87 27.45 25.55
C ASP A 448 7.98 26.14 26.34
N LEU A 449 9.05 25.97 27.13
CA LEU A 449 9.25 24.71 27.85
C LEU A 449 8.29 24.54 29.03
N ALA A 450 7.71 25.61 29.57
CA ALA A 450 6.72 25.49 30.64
C ALA A 450 5.36 25.05 30.10
N LYS A 451 5.04 25.42 28.85
CA LYS A 451 3.79 25.07 28.16
C LYS A 451 4.05 24.72 26.68
N PRO A 452 4.73 23.60 26.40
CA PRO A 452 5.16 23.31 25.05
C PRO A 452 3.99 22.98 24.13
N ASP A 453 3.92 23.65 22.98
CA ASP A 453 3.17 23.14 21.83
C ASP A 453 3.95 21.94 21.27
N LEU A 454 3.63 20.77 21.80
CA LEU A 454 4.27 19.51 21.45
C LEU A 454 4.18 19.21 19.95
N ALA A 455 3.10 19.59 19.26
CA ALA A 455 2.96 19.30 17.84
C ALA A 455 3.83 20.21 16.98
N ALA A 456 3.82 21.52 17.26
CA ALA A 456 4.66 22.48 16.54
C ALA A 456 6.16 22.24 16.80
N THR A 457 6.52 21.93 18.05
CA THR A 457 7.92 21.64 18.44
C THR A 457 8.44 20.38 17.78
N ASP A 458 7.62 19.32 17.70
CA ASP A 458 7.97 18.05 17.04
C ASP A 458 8.22 18.25 15.53
N ALA A 459 7.40 19.04 14.85
CA ALA A 459 7.62 19.39 13.45
C ALA A 459 8.90 20.21 13.23
N ALA A 460 9.20 21.14 14.15
CA ALA A 460 10.44 21.93 14.10
C ALA A 460 11.68 21.08 14.36
N LEU A 461 11.60 20.11 15.28
CA LEU A 461 12.67 19.14 15.55
C LEU A 461 12.93 18.22 14.37
N ASP A 462 11.87 17.70 13.73
CA ASP A 462 11.98 16.88 12.53
C ASP A 462 12.68 17.64 11.39
N ALA A 463 12.41 18.93 11.22
CA ALA A 463 13.10 19.79 10.26
C ALA A 463 14.58 20.02 10.65
N ALA A 464 14.85 20.29 11.93
CA ALA A 464 16.21 20.55 12.43
C ALA A 464 17.12 19.30 12.36
N ILE A 465 16.56 18.10 12.57
CA ILE A 465 17.32 16.84 12.57
C ILE A 465 17.35 16.21 11.17
N GLY A 466 16.30 16.42 10.35
CA GLY A 466 16.10 15.81 9.05
C GLY A 466 17.12 16.20 7.98
N ASP A 467 17.77 17.36 8.11
CA ASP A 467 18.70 17.90 7.10
C ASP A 467 20.13 17.32 7.15
N LYS A 468 20.48 16.48 8.14
CA LYS A 468 21.88 16.04 8.37
C LYS A 468 22.20 14.56 8.15
N ASN A 469 21.38 13.79 7.41
CA ASN A 469 21.77 12.42 7.02
C ASN A 469 21.50 12.10 5.54
N PRO A 470 22.40 12.50 4.62
CA PRO A 470 22.48 11.90 3.30
C PRO A 470 23.36 10.64 3.36
N ALA A 471 22.73 9.46 3.45
CA ALA A 471 23.16 8.17 2.88
C ALA A 471 22.39 7.00 3.54
#